data_AF-K1Y5K8-F1
#
_entry.id   AF-K1Y5K8-F1
#
_cell.length_a   1.000
_cell.length_b   1.000
_cell.length_c   1.000
_cell.angle_alpha   90.00
_cell.angle_beta   90.00
_cell.angle_gamma   90.00
#
_symmetry.space_group_name_H-M   'P 1'
#
loop_
_entity.id
_entity.type
_entity.pdbx_description
1 polymer ?
#
loop_
_entity_poly.entity_id
_entity_poly.type
_entity_poly.pdbx_seq_one_letter_code
_entity_poly.pdbx_strand_id
1 'polypeptide(L)'
;MLERVKEKIAADIAPSLPPGVKIVTTYDRTDLIHRSIDTLKEEIFRLSIAVSIVCMIFLFHLPSALAVILTLPLAIVMSFIAMHFLGVTSNIMSLSGIAIAIGAMVDASIIMVENAHKKLEEWVKAGKPGSRIDAIIEAAKEVGPSLFLSLLVITVAFLPVFTLQAQAGRLFKPLAYTKTFAMLFASFLAITMTPVLMTMLIHEKVPVLARIPILGLLFRVYPEERHPVSIVLRWIYQPFARFALRFKWGVILLALGIMAATVIPIKKLGSEFMPPLYEGSLFYMPVTVPAAGISEVTKLLKMQDKLLMQIPEVAQVFGKAGRADTATDPAPLEMFETVITLKPEAEWRPGMTVEGLKNEMNEILTIPGVANSFTMPIKARIDMLATGIRTPVGIKVMGPKLEEIERIGLELEELLRDVPGTRSAYAERLTTGYFIDIVVRREAIARYGMSVEGVNEVIQTAIGGMNLTVTVEGRERYPVNIRYARDFRDNFDQLARILVPVSMGGDAP
;
A
#
# COMPACT_ATOMS: atom_id res chain seq x y z
N MET A 1 10.42 14.91 -5.05
CA MET A 1 9.67 15.34 -6.27
C MET A 1 8.40 16.10 -5.88
N LEU A 2 7.52 15.56 -5.03
CA LEU A 2 6.28 16.24 -4.61
C LEU A 2 6.53 17.58 -3.91
N GLU A 3 7.50 17.66 -3.00
CA GLU A 3 7.89 18.93 -2.35
C GLU A 3 8.28 20.02 -3.36
N ARG A 4 9.00 19.66 -4.43
CA ARG A 4 9.35 20.62 -5.49
C ARG A 4 8.13 21.17 -6.22
N VAL A 5 7.06 20.38 -6.33
CA VAL A 5 5.80 20.83 -6.94
C VAL A 5 5.09 21.80 -6.02
N LYS A 6 5.00 21.49 -4.71
CA LYS A 6 4.41 22.38 -3.70
C LYS A 6 5.16 23.71 -3.61
N GLU A 7 6.49 23.65 -3.57
CA GLU A 7 7.35 24.83 -3.56
C GLU A 7 7.16 25.68 -4.81
N LYS A 8 7.14 25.06 -6.00
CA LYS A 8 6.86 25.76 -7.27
C LYS A 8 5.49 26.44 -7.26
N ILE A 9 4.46 25.76 -6.74
CA ILE A 9 3.12 26.33 -6.63
C ILE A 9 3.11 27.54 -5.70
N ALA A 10 3.74 27.42 -4.53
CA ALA A 10 3.74 28.48 -3.52
C ALA A 10 4.59 29.71 -3.93
N ALA A 11 5.78 29.47 -4.48
CA ALA A 11 6.75 30.52 -4.80
C ALA A 11 6.44 31.22 -6.13
N ASP A 12 6.12 30.46 -7.19
CA ASP A 12 6.07 31.01 -8.54
C ASP A 12 4.64 31.12 -9.10
N ILE A 13 3.78 30.14 -8.83
CA ILE A 13 2.46 30.06 -9.47
C ILE A 13 1.42 30.88 -8.70
N ALA A 14 1.23 30.61 -7.42
CA ALA A 14 0.18 31.24 -6.62
C ALA A 14 0.24 32.78 -6.60
N PRO A 15 1.42 33.43 -6.51
CA PRO A 15 1.52 34.89 -6.60
C PRO A 15 1.24 35.46 -8.00
N SER A 16 1.42 34.65 -9.05
CA SER A 16 1.17 35.05 -10.45
C SER A 16 -0.30 34.92 -10.87
N LEU A 17 -1.14 34.28 -10.04
CA LEU A 17 -2.55 34.07 -10.35
C LEU A 17 -3.36 35.38 -10.26
N PRO A 18 -4.38 35.54 -11.12
CA PRO A 18 -5.29 36.68 -11.02
C PRO A 18 -5.97 36.76 -9.65
N PRO A 19 -6.33 37.97 -9.18
CA PRO A 19 -7.07 38.14 -7.93
C PRO A 19 -8.35 37.29 -7.90
N GLY A 20 -8.52 36.51 -6.83
CA GLY A 20 -9.68 35.62 -6.63
C GLY A 20 -9.48 34.17 -7.07
N VAL A 21 -8.43 33.86 -7.84
CA VAL A 21 -8.10 32.48 -8.23
C VAL A 21 -7.28 31.81 -7.13
N LYS A 22 -7.67 30.59 -6.73
CA LYS A 22 -6.97 29.79 -5.72
C LYS A 22 -6.78 28.37 -6.21
N ILE A 23 -5.61 27.80 -5.95
CA ILE A 23 -5.34 26.38 -6.17
C ILE A 23 -5.69 25.65 -4.89
N VAL A 24 -6.70 24.77 -4.95
CA VAL A 24 -7.07 23.89 -3.84
C VAL A 24 -6.63 22.49 -4.19
N THR A 25 -5.72 21.93 -3.40
CA THR A 25 -5.26 20.55 -3.58
C THR A 25 -6.41 19.58 -3.32
N THR A 26 -6.61 18.61 -4.20
CA THR A 26 -7.69 17.60 -4.09
C THR A 26 -7.18 16.23 -3.70
N TYR A 27 -5.91 15.94 -4.00
CA TYR A 27 -5.26 14.69 -3.62
C TYR A 27 -3.75 14.90 -3.45
N ASP A 28 -3.23 14.56 -2.28
CA ASP A 28 -1.80 14.62 -1.97
C ASP A 28 -1.32 13.31 -1.35
N ARG A 29 -0.34 12.67 -2.01
CA ARG A 29 0.28 11.42 -1.51
C ARG A 29 1.37 11.66 -0.48
N THR A 30 1.82 12.90 -0.34
CA THR A 30 2.92 13.26 0.57
C THR A 30 2.55 12.92 2.01
N ASP A 31 1.30 13.20 2.40
CA ASP A 31 0.81 12.92 3.75
C ASP A 31 0.79 11.42 4.07
N LEU A 32 0.39 10.59 3.12
CA LEU A 32 0.46 9.13 3.27
C LEU A 32 1.91 8.65 3.41
N ILE A 33 2.83 9.19 2.60
CA ILE A 33 4.25 8.82 2.64
C ILE A 33 4.86 9.19 4.00
N HIS A 34 4.63 10.42 4.48
CA HIS A 34 5.15 10.87 5.78
C HIS A 34 4.55 10.07 6.93
N ARG A 35 3.21 9.93 6.99
CA ARG A 35 2.57 9.12 8.03
C ARG A 35 3.12 7.71 8.06
N SER A 36 3.30 7.09 6.90
CA SER A 36 3.80 5.72 6.84
C SER A 36 5.27 5.60 7.27
N ILE A 37 6.12 6.58 6.92
CA ILE A 37 7.51 6.66 7.39
C ILE A 37 7.56 6.93 8.89
N ASP A 38 6.72 7.83 9.40
CA ASP A 38 6.66 8.20 10.81
C ASP A 38 6.19 7.04 11.68
N THR A 39 5.12 6.33 11.28
CA THR A 39 4.67 5.10 11.93
C THR A 39 5.82 4.10 12.01
N LEU A 40 6.55 3.92 10.92
CA LEU A 40 7.62 2.92 10.89
C LEU A 40 8.86 3.33 11.69
N LYS A 41 9.20 4.61 11.68
CA LYS A 41 10.24 5.18 12.53
C LYS A 41 9.88 5.03 14.00
N GLU A 42 8.63 5.31 14.35
CA GLU A 42 8.11 5.13 15.71
C GLU A 42 8.15 3.65 16.11
N GLU A 43 7.72 2.73 15.25
CA GLU A 43 7.78 1.29 15.54
C GLU A 43 9.21 0.77 15.68
N ILE A 44 10.14 1.18 14.81
CA ILE A 44 11.56 0.84 14.95
C ILE A 44 12.12 1.37 16.28
N PHE A 45 11.74 2.59 16.67
CA PHE A 45 12.15 3.19 17.95
C PHE A 45 11.56 2.44 19.15
N ARG A 46 10.25 2.14 19.13
CA ARG A 46 9.55 1.34 20.15
C ARG A 46 10.17 -0.04 20.30
N LEU A 47 10.44 -0.73 19.19
CA LEU A 47 11.11 -2.03 19.19
C LEU A 47 12.54 -1.94 19.73
N SER A 48 13.30 -0.92 19.34
CA SER A 48 14.66 -0.71 19.86
C SER A 48 14.66 -0.47 21.37
N ILE A 49 13.70 0.31 21.89
CA ILE A 49 13.51 0.51 23.33
C ILE A 49 13.09 -0.80 24.01
N ALA A 50 12.10 -1.50 23.47
CA ALA A 50 11.61 -2.75 24.04
C ALA A 50 12.74 -3.78 24.16
N VAL A 51 13.53 -3.93 23.09
CA VAL A 51 14.71 -4.79 23.08
C VAL A 51 15.75 -4.31 24.10
N SER A 52 16.02 -3.01 24.18
CA SER A 52 16.96 -2.44 25.16
C SER A 52 16.53 -2.73 26.61
N ILE A 53 15.24 -2.60 26.90
CA ILE A 53 14.65 -2.90 28.22
C ILE A 53 14.79 -4.38 28.54
N VAL A 54 14.43 -5.26 27.60
CA VAL A 54 14.58 -6.72 27.77
C VAL A 54 16.05 -7.08 28.01
N CYS A 55 16.97 -6.54 27.22
CA CYS A 55 18.42 -6.75 27.42
C CYS A 55 18.87 -6.30 28.81
N MET A 56 18.40 -5.13 29.28
CA MET A 56 18.74 -4.62 30.61
C MET A 56 18.20 -5.51 31.73
N ILE A 57 16.97 -6.02 31.58
CA ILE A 57 16.32 -6.88 32.58
C ILE A 57 17.03 -8.23 32.70
N PHE A 58 17.45 -8.82 31.58
CA PHE A 58 18.08 -10.14 31.57
C PHE A 58 19.57 -10.10 31.91
N LEU A 59 20.30 -9.08 31.45
CA LEU A 59 21.75 -8.98 31.66
C LEU A 59 22.09 -8.29 32.99
N PHE A 60 21.20 -7.44 33.51
CA PHE A 60 21.36 -6.65 34.74
C PHE A 60 22.74 -5.94 34.85
N HIS A 61 23.33 -5.61 33.70
CA HIS A 61 24.64 -5.03 33.53
C HIS A 61 24.63 -4.08 32.33
N LEU A 62 24.61 -2.78 32.61
CA LEU A 62 24.47 -1.72 31.61
C LEU A 62 25.54 -1.77 30.49
N PRO A 63 26.84 -2.01 30.77
CA PRO A 63 27.83 -2.10 29.69
C PRO A 63 27.62 -3.31 28.76
N SER A 64 27.08 -4.41 29.28
CA SER A 64 26.74 -5.59 28.49
C SER A 64 25.50 -5.36 27.64
N ALA A 65 24.46 -4.74 28.21
CA ALA A 65 23.31 -4.29 27.45
C ALA A 65 23.71 -3.29 26.36
N LEU A 66 24.65 -2.37 26.65
CA LEU A 66 25.15 -1.39 25.68
C LEU A 66 25.90 -2.05 24.51
N ALA A 67 26.67 -3.12 24.77
CA ALA A 67 27.32 -3.88 23.70
C ALA A 67 26.29 -4.45 22.71
N VAL A 68 25.17 -4.96 23.21
CA VAL A 68 24.05 -5.43 22.37
C VAL A 68 23.36 -4.27 21.65
N ILE A 69 23.00 -3.21 22.37
CA ILE A 69 22.26 -2.05 21.84
C ILE A 69 23.04 -1.35 20.72
N LEU A 70 24.37 -1.23 20.84
CA LEU A 70 25.20 -0.59 19.82
C LEU A 70 25.32 -1.40 18.52
N THR A 71 25.15 -2.73 18.58
CA THR A 71 25.24 -3.58 17.38
C THR A 71 24.03 -3.39 16.45
N LEU A 72 22.86 -3.05 16.99
CA LEU A 72 21.62 -2.91 16.22
C LEU A 72 21.65 -1.72 15.23
N PRO A 73 21.97 -0.47 15.63
CA PRO A 73 22.07 0.65 14.70
C PRO A 73 23.12 0.41 13.62
N LEU A 74 24.23 -0.25 13.95
CA LEU A 74 25.30 -0.54 13.01
C LEU A 74 24.85 -1.56 11.94
N ALA A 75 24.14 -2.62 12.33
CA ALA A 75 23.55 -3.58 11.39
C ALA A 75 22.56 -2.89 10.43
N ILE A 76 21.72 -1.99 10.96
CA ILE A 76 20.76 -1.22 10.19
C ILE A 76 21.47 -0.30 9.19
N VAL A 77 22.50 0.43 9.61
CA VAL A 77 23.28 1.31 8.72
C VAL A 77 23.93 0.52 7.60
N MET A 78 24.54 -0.63 7.90
CA MET A 78 25.12 -1.49 6.85
C MET A 78 24.07 -2.03 5.89
N SER A 79 22.86 -2.36 6.37
CA SER A 79 21.75 -2.72 5.51
C SER A 79 21.37 -1.57 4.57
N PHE A 80 21.29 -0.33 5.04
CA PHE A 80 21.02 0.84 4.18
C PHE A 80 22.11 1.07 3.14
N ILE A 81 23.38 0.83 3.50
CA ILE A 81 24.49 0.92 2.55
C ILE A 81 24.31 -0.10 1.42
N ALA A 82 23.98 -1.36 1.74
CA ALA A 82 23.72 -2.39 0.74
C ALA A 82 22.49 -2.06 -0.13
N MET A 83 21.42 -1.52 0.47
CA MET A 83 20.24 -1.06 -0.27
C MET A 83 20.60 0.02 -1.29
N HIS A 84 21.46 0.98 -0.90
CA HIS A 84 21.89 2.05 -1.79
C HIS A 84 22.63 1.51 -3.01
N PHE A 85 23.58 0.58 -2.82
CA PHE A 85 24.33 -0.03 -3.93
C PHE A 85 23.45 -0.88 -4.86
N LEU A 86 22.37 -1.48 -4.35
CA LEU A 86 21.46 -2.30 -5.14
C LEU A 86 20.24 -1.54 -5.70
N GLY A 87 20.16 -0.22 -5.45
CA GLY A 87 19.04 0.61 -5.90
C GLY A 87 17.70 0.24 -5.26
N VAL A 88 17.70 -0.41 -4.08
CA VAL A 88 16.48 -0.75 -3.35
C VAL A 88 15.92 0.51 -2.70
N THR A 89 14.74 0.94 -3.12
CA THR A 89 14.08 2.13 -2.58
C THR A 89 13.71 1.96 -1.11
N SER A 90 13.80 3.04 -0.32
CA SER A 90 13.26 3.09 1.03
C SER A 90 11.75 3.36 1.00
N ASN A 91 10.97 2.33 1.27
CA ASN A 91 9.51 2.39 1.39
C ASN A 91 9.06 1.58 2.61
N ILE A 92 7.75 1.54 2.85
CA ILE A 92 7.14 0.84 4.00
C ILE A 92 7.61 -0.63 4.03
N MET A 93 7.52 -1.34 2.91
CA MET A 93 7.88 -2.77 2.84
C MET A 93 9.37 -3.01 3.12
N SER A 94 10.27 -2.20 2.55
CA SER A 94 11.71 -2.34 2.80
C SER A 94 12.05 -2.05 4.27
N LEU A 95 11.49 -1.01 4.86
CA LEU A 95 11.75 -0.64 6.25
C LEU A 95 11.10 -1.65 7.23
N SER A 96 9.93 -2.22 6.90
CA SER A 96 9.32 -3.32 7.66
C SER A 96 10.21 -4.56 7.70
N GLY A 97 10.97 -4.85 6.65
CA GLY A 97 11.96 -5.92 6.65
C GLY A 97 13.06 -5.73 7.71
N ILE A 98 13.48 -4.48 7.94
CA ILE A 98 14.41 -4.13 9.02
C ILE A 98 13.73 -4.29 10.39
N ALA A 99 12.49 -3.82 10.54
CA ALA A 99 11.72 -3.95 11.77
C ALA A 99 11.55 -5.42 12.20
N ILE A 100 11.24 -6.31 11.25
CA ILE A 100 11.15 -7.76 11.47
C ILE A 100 12.52 -8.36 11.85
N ALA A 101 13.60 -7.85 11.26
CA ALA A 101 14.95 -8.34 11.53
C ALA A 101 15.45 -7.98 12.94
N ILE A 102 15.05 -6.83 13.52
CA ILE A 102 15.55 -6.32 14.81
C ILE A 102 15.53 -7.37 15.92
N GLY A 103 14.42 -8.10 16.08
CA GLY A 103 14.30 -9.12 17.12
C GLY A 103 15.29 -10.27 16.96
N ALA A 104 15.47 -10.77 15.74
CA ALA A 104 16.37 -11.87 15.45
C ALA A 104 17.85 -11.45 15.38
N MET A 105 18.15 -10.20 14.99
CA MET A 105 19.51 -9.67 14.96
C MET A 105 20.11 -9.58 16.36
N VAL A 106 19.30 -9.18 17.34
CA VAL A 106 19.76 -8.92 18.70
C VAL A 106 19.96 -10.22 19.50
N ASP A 107 19.19 -11.26 19.19
CA ASP A 107 19.29 -12.58 19.84
C ASP A 107 20.74 -13.12 19.85
N ALA A 108 21.43 -13.09 18.71
CA ALA A 108 22.81 -13.57 18.64
C ALA A 108 23.78 -12.76 19.51
N SER A 109 23.61 -11.43 19.57
CA SER A 109 24.42 -10.59 20.46
C SER A 109 24.09 -10.85 21.93
N ILE A 110 22.83 -11.12 22.29
CA ILE A 110 22.43 -11.49 23.65
C ILE A 110 23.07 -12.82 24.05
N ILE A 111 22.91 -13.87 23.24
CA ILE A 111 23.46 -15.20 23.54
C ILE A 111 24.98 -15.15 23.67
N MET A 112 25.65 -14.38 22.81
CA MET A 112 27.10 -14.16 22.88
C MET A 112 27.52 -13.52 24.21
N VAL A 113 26.78 -12.49 24.65
CA VAL A 113 27.04 -11.78 25.92
C VAL A 113 26.71 -12.64 27.13
N GLU A 114 25.62 -13.40 27.10
CA GLU A 114 25.21 -14.32 28.16
C GLU A 114 26.25 -15.45 28.32
N ASN A 115 26.73 -16.03 27.21
CA ASN A 115 27.79 -17.03 27.26
C ASN A 115 29.09 -16.46 27.85
N ALA A 116 29.45 -15.23 27.46
CA ALA A 116 30.60 -14.54 28.05
C ALA A 116 30.43 -14.28 29.55
N HIS A 117 29.24 -13.89 30.02
CA HIS A 117 28.95 -13.74 31.44
C HIS A 117 29.10 -15.05 32.21
N LYS A 118 28.56 -16.13 31.66
CA LYS A 118 28.66 -17.46 32.26
C LYS A 118 30.12 -17.93 32.39
N LYS A 119 30.91 -17.76 31.32
CA LYS A 119 32.33 -18.12 31.33
C LYS A 119 33.15 -17.24 32.27
N LEU A 120 32.81 -15.96 32.39
CA LEU A 120 33.41 -15.04 33.36
C LEU A 120 33.06 -15.44 34.80
N GLU A 121 31.85 -15.90 35.07
CA GLU A 121 31.46 -16.41 36.39
C GLU A 121 32.27 -17.66 36.77
N GLU A 122 32.43 -18.61 35.85
CA GLU A 122 33.27 -19.80 36.01
C GLU A 122 34.74 -19.43 36.23
N TRP A 123 35.26 -18.46 35.47
CA TRP A 123 36.61 -17.93 35.61
C TRP A 123 36.86 -17.28 36.98
N VAL A 124 35.89 -16.53 37.50
CA VAL A 124 35.95 -15.97 38.86
C VAL A 124 35.89 -17.07 39.92
N LYS A 125 34.99 -18.06 39.77
CA LYS A 125 34.88 -19.23 40.66
C LYS A 125 36.18 -20.06 40.69
N ALA A 126 36.88 -20.16 39.56
CA ALA A 126 38.16 -20.86 39.42
C ALA A 126 39.38 -20.06 39.93
N GLY A 127 39.20 -18.87 40.51
CA GLY A 127 40.30 -18.07 41.06
C GLY A 127 41.02 -17.17 40.05
N LYS A 128 40.35 -16.79 38.95
CA LYS A 128 40.86 -15.91 37.89
C LYS A 128 42.15 -16.40 37.18
N PRO A 129 42.18 -17.63 36.64
CA PRO A 129 43.33 -18.10 35.88
C PRO A 129 43.47 -17.34 34.55
N GLY A 130 44.54 -16.58 34.35
CA GLY A 130 44.83 -15.87 33.08
C GLY A 130 44.16 -14.50 32.92
N SER A 131 44.10 -14.00 31.68
CA SER A 131 43.48 -12.69 31.37
C SER A 131 41.96 -12.82 31.21
N ARG A 132 41.21 -11.83 31.71
CA ARG A 132 39.76 -11.69 31.46
C ARG A 132 39.43 -11.74 29.96
N ILE A 133 40.29 -11.14 29.14
CA ILE A 133 40.11 -11.08 27.69
C ILE A 133 40.13 -12.49 27.10
N ASP A 134 41.00 -13.37 27.60
CA ASP A 134 41.10 -14.75 27.12
C ASP A 134 39.82 -15.52 27.43
N ALA A 135 39.23 -15.33 28.63
CA ALA A 135 37.95 -15.94 29.00
C ALA A 135 36.79 -15.47 28.10
N ILE A 136 36.74 -14.18 27.74
CA ILE A 136 35.72 -13.65 26.81
C ILE A 136 35.94 -14.20 25.40
N ILE A 137 37.19 -14.31 24.94
CA ILE A 137 37.51 -14.87 23.62
C ILE A 137 37.18 -16.37 23.58
N GLU A 138 37.44 -17.12 24.65
CA GLU A 138 37.08 -18.54 24.74
C GLU A 138 35.56 -18.72 24.65
N ALA A 139 34.79 -17.91 25.40
CA ALA A 139 33.33 -17.91 25.33
C ALA A 139 32.84 -17.59 23.91
N ALA A 140 33.47 -16.63 23.23
CA ALA A 140 33.11 -16.28 21.85
C ALA A 140 33.46 -17.38 20.84
N LYS A 141 34.56 -18.11 21.05
CA LYS A 141 34.94 -19.26 20.21
C LYS A 141 33.99 -20.44 20.37
N GLU A 142 33.40 -20.62 21.55
CA GLU A 142 32.46 -21.70 21.84
C GLU A 142 31.13 -21.55 21.10
N VAL A 143 30.51 -20.35 21.15
CA VAL A 143 29.18 -20.10 20.56
C VAL A 143 29.21 -19.38 19.21
N GLY A 144 30.35 -18.77 18.84
CA GLY A 144 30.48 -17.99 17.60
C GLY A 144 30.05 -18.75 16.33
N PRO A 145 30.57 -19.97 16.08
CA PRO A 145 30.21 -20.73 14.89
C PRO A 145 28.73 -21.11 14.82
N SER A 146 28.11 -21.48 15.94
CA SER A 146 26.69 -21.88 15.98
C SER A 146 25.76 -20.68 15.76
N LEU A 147 26.08 -19.53 16.36
CA LEU A 147 25.33 -18.29 16.18
C LEU A 147 25.42 -17.77 14.74
N PHE A 148 26.63 -17.76 14.16
CA PHE A 148 26.83 -17.34 12.78
C PHE A 148 26.05 -18.22 11.79
N LEU A 149 26.16 -19.54 11.92
CA LEU A 149 25.42 -20.48 11.06
C LEU A 149 23.90 -20.38 11.25
N SER A 150 23.42 -20.19 12.49
CA SER A 150 21.99 -20.03 12.76
C SER A 150 21.41 -18.80 12.06
N LEU A 151 22.08 -17.64 12.16
CA LEU A 151 21.65 -16.42 11.47
C LEU A 151 21.73 -16.55 9.94
N LEU A 152 22.73 -17.27 9.43
CA LEU A 152 22.83 -17.55 7.99
C LEU A 152 21.69 -18.46 7.52
N VAL A 153 21.28 -19.46 8.31
CA VAL A 153 20.09 -20.29 8.01
C VAL A 153 18.84 -19.43 7.94
N ILE A 154 18.64 -18.48 8.87
CA ILE A 154 17.51 -17.55 8.82
C ILE A 154 17.55 -16.67 7.56
N THR A 155 18.75 -16.26 7.16
CA THR A 155 18.99 -15.47 5.94
C THR A 155 18.60 -16.27 4.69
N VAL A 156 19.07 -17.52 4.58
CA VAL A 156 18.77 -18.41 3.45
C VAL A 156 17.31 -18.84 3.43
N ALA A 157 16.67 -19.03 4.59
CA ALA A 157 15.26 -19.39 4.70
C ALA A 157 14.31 -18.34 4.07
N PHE A 158 14.78 -17.10 3.88
CA PHE A 158 14.02 -16.04 3.23
C PHE A 158 14.23 -15.96 1.71
N LEU A 159 15.18 -16.73 1.16
CA LEU A 159 15.48 -16.76 -0.27
C LEU A 159 14.26 -17.12 -1.16
N PRO A 160 13.34 -18.01 -0.76
CA PRO A 160 12.14 -18.31 -1.54
C PRO A 160 11.28 -17.07 -1.83
N VAL A 161 11.31 -16.02 -1.00
CA VAL A 161 10.53 -14.79 -1.25
C VAL A 161 10.96 -14.10 -2.56
N PHE A 162 12.21 -14.28 -3.00
CA PHE A 162 12.67 -13.73 -4.27
C PHE A 162 12.10 -14.44 -5.51
N THR A 163 11.50 -15.62 -5.34
CA THR A 163 10.81 -16.32 -6.44
C THR A 163 9.44 -15.73 -6.72
N LEU A 164 8.89 -14.90 -5.82
CA LEU A 164 7.62 -14.21 -6.05
C LEU A 164 7.71 -13.32 -7.30
N GLN A 165 6.70 -13.46 -8.17
CA GLN A 165 6.60 -12.74 -9.44
C GLN A 165 5.54 -11.64 -9.38
N ALA A 166 5.46 -10.83 -10.44
CA ALA A 166 4.44 -9.82 -10.65
C ALA A 166 4.28 -8.85 -9.44
N GLN A 167 3.04 -8.53 -9.08
CA GLN A 167 2.69 -7.59 -8.01
C GLN A 167 3.25 -8.02 -6.66
N ALA A 168 3.09 -9.29 -6.28
CA ALA A 168 3.63 -9.83 -5.04
C ALA A 168 5.15 -9.69 -4.98
N GLY A 169 5.86 -10.00 -6.07
CA GLY A 169 7.30 -9.82 -6.16
C GLY A 169 7.74 -8.37 -5.98
N ARG A 170 7.08 -7.42 -6.64
CA ARG A 170 7.40 -5.98 -6.49
C ARG A 170 7.16 -5.46 -5.07
N LEU A 171 6.17 -6.01 -4.38
CA LEU A 171 5.82 -5.62 -3.02
C LEU A 171 6.76 -6.26 -1.96
N PHE A 172 7.05 -7.55 -2.08
CA PHE A 172 7.76 -8.30 -1.04
C PHE A 172 9.28 -8.45 -1.25
N LYS A 173 9.81 -8.30 -2.47
CA LYS A 173 11.27 -8.36 -2.70
C LYS A 173 12.03 -7.26 -1.93
N PRO A 174 11.58 -5.99 -1.89
CA PRO A 174 12.25 -4.98 -1.08
C PRO A 174 12.31 -5.35 0.41
N LEU A 175 11.23 -5.92 0.96
CA LEU A 175 11.20 -6.44 2.33
C LEU A 175 12.21 -7.59 2.52
N ALA A 176 12.28 -8.51 1.57
CA ALA A 176 13.21 -9.64 1.62
C ALA A 176 14.66 -9.17 1.56
N TYR A 177 15.00 -8.21 0.70
CA TYR A 177 16.36 -7.64 0.61
C TYR A 177 16.82 -7.06 1.94
N THR A 178 16.03 -6.17 2.53
CA THR A 178 16.43 -5.48 3.76
C THR A 178 16.56 -6.42 4.93
N LYS A 179 15.61 -7.36 5.10
CA LYS A 179 15.73 -8.40 6.13
C LYS A 179 16.99 -9.24 5.92
N THR A 180 17.25 -9.69 4.69
CA THR A 180 18.40 -10.53 4.35
C THR A 180 19.71 -9.81 4.66
N PHE A 181 19.85 -8.55 4.24
CA PHE A 181 21.06 -7.76 4.52
C PHE A 181 21.23 -7.47 6.01
N ALA A 182 20.15 -7.08 6.69
CA ALA A 182 20.18 -6.83 8.12
C ALA A 182 20.67 -8.09 8.89
N MET A 183 20.10 -9.27 8.58
CA MET A 183 20.51 -10.54 9.20
C MET A 183 21.93 -10.96 8.83
N LEU A 184 22.31 -10.79 7.55
CA LEU A 184 23.66 -11.10 7.08
C LEU A 184 24.69 -10.25 7.82
N PHE A 185 24.52 -8.93 7.86
CA PHE A 185 25.45 -8.05 8.56
C PHE A 185 25.42 -8.25 10.07
N ALA A 186 24.26 -8.52 10.67
CA ALA A 186 24.18 -8.88 12.08
C ALA A 186 24.96 -10.17 12.40
N SER A 187 24.95 -11.16 11.50
CA SER A 187 25.74 -12.39 11.69
C SER A 187 27.24 -12.12 11.74
N PHE A 188 27.75 -11.24 10.88
CA PHE A 188 29.14 -10.82 10.92
C PHE A 188 29.44 -9.98 12.17
N LEU A 189 28.58 -9.04 12.52
CA LEU A 189 28.76 -8.21 13.72
C LEU A 189 28.74 -9.03 15.01
N ALA A 190 27.88 -10.05 15.10
CA ALA A 190 27.76 -10.90 16.28
C ALA A 190 29.05 -11.65 16.62
N ILE A 191 29.85 -12.02 15.62
CA ILE A 191 31.14 -12.71 15.82
C ILE A 191 32.36 -11.78 15.79
N THR A 192 32.22 -10.57 15.29
CA THR A 192 33.32 -9.59 15.18
C THR A 192 33.17 -8.46 16.20
N MET A 193 32.19 -7.58 15.99
CA MET A 193 31.98 -6.39 16.79
C MET A 193 31.51 -6.72 18.21
N THR A 194 30.58 -7.67 18.39
CA THR A 194 30.04 -7.98 19.72
C THR A 194 31.16 -8.45 20.67
N PRO A 195 32.05 -9.40 20.30
CA PRO A 195 33.21 -9.76 21.13
C PRO A 195 34.15 -8.59 21.45
N VAL A 196 34.41 -7.71 20.47
CA VAL A 196 35.24 -6.52 20.70
C VAL A 196 34.57 -5.60 21.73
N LEU A 197 33.29 -5.28 21.54
CA LEU A 197 32.54 -4.43 22.46
C LEU A 197 32.44 -5.05 23.86
N MET A 198 32.31 -6.37 23.97
CA MET A 198 32.35 -7.06 25.25
C MET A 198 33.69 -6.88 25.96
N THR A 199 34.83 -7.06 25.27
CA THR A 199 36.15 -6.89 25.89
C THR A 199 36.40 -5.44 26.34
N MET A 200 35.87 -4.46 25.58
CA MET A 200 35.99 -3.03 25.86
C MET A 200 34.99 -2.49 26.89
N LEU A 201 33.78 -3.04 27.00
CA LEU A 201 32.73 -2.50 27.88
C LEU A 201 32.60 -3.27 29.19
N ILE A 202 32.88 -4.57 29.20
CA ILE A 202 32.80 -5.41 30.40
C ILE A 202 34.09 -5.24 31.21
N HIS A 203 34.10 -4.25 32.12
CA HIS A 203 35.22 -3.93 33.00
C HIS A 203 34.87 -4.21 34.47
N GLU A 204 35.85 -4.74 35.25
CA GLU A 204 35.70 -4.94 36.71
C GLU A 204 35.72 -3.61 37.50
N LYS A 205 36.31 -2.55 36.93
CA LYS A 205 36.44 -1.25 37.60
C LYS A 205 35.17 -0.43 37.40
N VAL A 206 34.43 -0.22 38.49
CA VAL A 206 33.24 0.64 38.51
C VAL A 206 33.63 2.09 38.20
N PRO A 207 32.97 2.79 37.27
CA PRO A 207 33.22 4.21 37.01
C PRO A 207 33.00 5.05 38.28
N VAL A 208 33.67 6.22 38.40
CA VAL A 208 33.45 7.14 39.54
C VAL A 208 31.98 7.56 39.66
N LEU A 209 31.25 7.61 38.53
CA LEU A 209 29.80 7.85 38.45
C LEU A 209 28.95 6.78 39.14
N ALA A 210 29.47 5.57 39.34
CA ALA A 210 28.78 4.44 39.97
C ALA A 210 28.87 4.45 41.52
N ARG A 211 29.33 5.56 42.12
CA ARG A 211 29.28 5.80 43.58
C ARG A 211 27.85 6.02 44.10
N ILE A 212 26.88 6.28 43.22
CA ILE A 212 25.45 6.30 43.55
C ILE A 212 24.98 4.85 43.71
N PRO A 213 24.36 4.44 44.85
CA PRO A 213 24.08 3.03 45.16
C PRO A 213 23.19 2.32 44.15
N ILE A 214 22.21 3.03 43.57
CA ILE A 214 21.32 2.50 42.52
C ILE A 214 22.08 2.27 41.21
N LEU A 215 23.00 3.18 40.85
CA LEU A 215 23.77 3.09 39.61
C LEU A 215 24.88 2.04 39.74
N GLY A 216 25.49 1.87 40.92
CA GLY A 216 26.48 0.83 41.19
C GLY A 216 25.95 -0.60 41.07
N LEU A 217 24.64 -0.81 41.24
CA LEU A 217 23.95 -2.08 40.99
C LEU A 217 24.04 -2.49 39.52
N LEU A 218 23.93 -1.53 38.58
CA LEU A 218 23.89 -1.76 37.13
C LEU A 218 25.27 -1.98 36.49
N PHE A 219 26.36 -1.84 37.25
CA PHE A 219 27.74 -2.02 36.78
C PHE A 219 28.42 -3.27 37.36
N ARG A 220 27.71 -4.07 38.17
CA ARG A 220 28.24 -5.34 38.69
C ARG A 220 27.70 -6.50 37.87
N VAL A 221 28.58 -7.42 37.49
CA VAL A 221 28.18 -8.70 36.92
C VAL A 221 27.63 -9.57 38.05
N TYR A 222 26.36 -9.94 37.98
CA TYR A 222 25.71 -10.80 38.96
C TYR A 222 25.86 -12.27 38.55
N PRO A 223 26.26 -13.16 39.47
CA PRO A 223 26.17 -14.61 39.25
C PRO A 223 24.74 -15.00 38.92
N GLU A 224 24.55 -15.94 37.99
CA GLU A 224 23.22 -16.37 37.52
C GLU A 224 22.33 -16.82 38.69
N GLU A 225 22.92 -17.45 39.71
CA GLU A 225 22.28 -17.92 40.95
C GLU A 225 21.66 -16.80 41.80
N ARG A 226 22.08 -15.55 41.63
CA ARG A 226 21.60 -14.38 42.39
C ARG A 226 20.76 -13.43 41.54
N HIS A 227 20.58 -13.72 40.26
CA HIS A 227 19.78 -12.90 39.36
C HIS A 227 18.28 -13.03 39.70
N PRO A 228 17.58 -11.94 40.10
CA PRO A 228 16.22 -12.03 40.64
C PRO A 228 15.23 -12.60 39.62
N VAL A 229 15.38 -12.25 38.34
CA VAL A 229 14.50 -12.75 37.27
C VAL A 229 14.78 -14.23 37.00
N SER A 230 16.05 -14.66 37.04
CA SER A 230 16.44 -16.02 36.64
C SER A 230 16.06 -17.05 37.71
N ILE A 231 16.00 -16.64 38.97
CA ILE A 231 15.48 -17.47 40.08
C ILE A 231 13.98 -17.73 39.88
N VAL A 232 13.19 -16.69 39.62
CA VAL A 232 11.74 -16.82 39.41
C VAL A 232 11.45 -17.68 38.18
N LEU A 233 12.14 -17.42 37.05
CA LEU A 233 11.97 -18.20 35.83
C LEU A 233 12.36 -19.67 36.02
N ARG A 234 13.48 -19.97 36.70
CA ARG A 234 13.87 -21.37 37.00
C ARG A 234 12.87 -22.05 37.92
N TRP A 235 12.38 -21.36 38.94
CA TRP A 235 11.36 -21.90 39.84
C TRP A 235 10.06 -22.26 39.10
N ILE A 236 9.65 -21.45 38.13
CA ILE A 236 8.49 -21.74 37.27
C ILE A 236 8.81 -22.86 36.27
N TYR A 237 9.95 -22.80 35.59
CA TYR A 237 10.28 -23.73 34.50
C TYR A 237 10.61 -25.15 34.98
N GLN A 238 11.38 -25.30 36.05
CA GLN A 238 11.83 -26.61 36.56
C GLN A 238 10.72 -27.63 36.82
N PRO A 239 9.58 -27.30 37.48
CA PRO A 239 8.51 -28.27 37.69
C PRO A 239 7.90 -28.75 36.38
N PHE A 240 7.69 -27.85 35.40
CA PHE A 240 7.17 -28.23 34.08
C PHE A 240 8.17 -29.08 33.29
N ALA A 241 9.46 -28.75 33.34
CA ALA A 241 10.50 -29.54 32.68
C ALA A 241 10.59 -30.96 33.27
N ARG A 242 10.56 -31.09 34.60
CA ARG A 242 10.53 -32.40 35.28
C ARG A 242 9.27 -33.18 34.94
N PHE A 243 8.12 -32.52 34.90
CA PHE A 243 6.85 -33.14 34.46
C PHE A 243 6.94 -33.64 33.02
N ALA A 244 7.48 -32.83 32.12
CA ALA A 244 7.63 -33.19 30.71
C ALA A 244 8.55 -34.39 30.50
N LEU A 245 9.66 -34.45 31.24
CA LEU A 245 10.57 -35.60 31.21
C LEU A 245 9.93 -36.87 31.82
N ARG A 246 9.12 -36.73 32.88
CA ARG A 246 8.41 -37.85 33.50
C ARG A 246 7.33 -38.45 32.59
N PHE A 247 6.67 -37.62 31.79
CA PHE A 247 5.54 -38.01 30.93
C PHE A 247 5.82 -37.79 29.43
N LYS A 248 7.03 -38.14 28.97
CA LYS A 248 7.53 -37.86 27.60
C LYS A 248 6.55 -38.18 26.47
N TRP A 249 5.91 -39.35 26.51
CA TRP A 249 4.95 -39.76 25.49
C TRP A 249 3.64 -38.97 25.57
N GLY A 250 3.18 -38.64 26.77
CA GLY A 250 1.99 -37.80 26.96
C GLY A 250 2.21 -36.37 26.44
N VAL A 251 3.41 -35.80 26.64
CA VAL A 251 3.76 -34.49 26.08
C VAL A 251 3.81 -34.52 24.56
N ILE A 252 4.43 -35.55 23.97
CA ILE A 252 4.48 -35.70 22.50
C ILE A 252 3.06 -35.85 21.94
N LEU A 253 2.23 -36.71 22.53
CA LEU A 253 0.85 -36.90 22.10
C LEU A 253 0.01 -35.63 22.27
N LEU A 254 0.20 -34.89 23.37
CA LEU A 254 -0.45 -33.60 23.58
C LEU A 254 0.00 -32.58 22.54
N ALA A 255 1.30 -32.49 22.24
CA ALA A 255 1.82 -31.59 21.22
C ALA A 255 1.26 -31.93 19.83
N LEU A 256 1.20 -33.21 19.47
CA LEU A 256 0.54 -33.69 18.25
C LEU A 256 -0.96 -33.41 18.26
N GLY A 257 -1.62 -33.55 19.40
CA GLY A 257 -3.05 -33.24 19.58
C GLY A 257 -3.34 -31.74 19.41
N ILE A 258 -2.51 -30.87 19.99
CA ILE A 258 -2.58 -29.41 19.80
C ILE A 258 -2.32 -29.06 18.33
N MET A 259 -1.31 -29.68 17.71
CA MET A 259 -1.02 -29.50 16.28
C MET A 259 -2.16 -29.99 15.38
N ALA A 260 -2.87 -31.05 15.76
CA ALA A 260 -4.08 -31.47 15.05
C ALA A 260 -5.24 -30.49 15.29
N ALA A 261 -5.35 -29.93 16.50
CA ALA A 261 -6.38 -28.96 16.85
C ALA A 261 -6.21 -27.62 16.10
N THR A 262 -4.99 -27.22 15.71
CA THR A 262 -4.77 -26.00 14.90
C THR A 262 -5.40 -26.09 13.50
N VAL A 263 -5.78 -27.28 13.03
CA VAL A 263 -6.55 -27.44 11.79
C VAL A 263 -7.93 -26.76 11.90
N ILE A 264 -8.53 -26.69 13.10
CA ILE A 264 -9.84 -26.07 13.33
C ILE A 264 -9.82 -24.56 13.01
N PRO A 265 -8.93 -23.73 13.59
CA PRO A 265 -8.85 -22.31 13.23
C PRO A 265 -8.39 -22.11 11.77
N ILE A 266 -7.51 -22.96 11.23
CA ILE A 266 -7.09 -22.86 9.81
C ILE A 266 -8.29 -23.00 8.88
N LYS A 267 -9.23 -23.90 9.16
CA LYS A 267 -10.47 -24.07 8.37
C LYS A 267 -11.45 -22.89 8.48
N LYS A 268 -11.31 -22.05 9.51
CA LYS A 268 -12.16 -20.86 9.72
C LYS A 268 -11.54 -19.58 9.15
N LEU A 269 -10.27 -19.60 8.76
CA LEU A 269 -9.60 -18.45 8.16
C LEU A 269 -10.07 -18.25 6.72
N GLY A 270 -10.39 -17.01 6.37
CA GLY A 270 -10.61 -16.62 4.98
C GLY A 270 -9.29 -16.48 4.21
N SER A 271 -9.41 -16.30 2.90
CA SER A 271 -8.28 -16.02 2.00
C SER A 271 -8.45 -14.65 1.36
N GLU A 272 -7.40 -13.83 1.43
CA GLU A 272 -7.29 -12.58 0.69
C GLU A 272 -5.90 -12.48 0.03
N PHE A 273 -5.80 -11.74 -1.07
CA PHE A 273 -4.51 -11.56 -1.76
C PHE A 273 -3.50 -10.78 -0.90
N MET A 274 -3.97 -9.68 -0.30
CA MET A 274 -3.20 -8.86 0.64
C MET A 274 -4.16 -8.06 1.52
N PRO A 275 -3.78 -7.76 2.78
CA PRO A 275 -4.55 -6.87 3.63
C PRO A 275 -4.75 -5.49 2.98
N PRO A 276 -5.90 -4.83 3.19
CA PRO A 276 -6.13 -3.49 2.67
C PRO A 276 -5.16 -2.48 3.31
N LEU A 277 -4.44 -1.72 2.48
CA LEU A 277 -3.52 -0.67 2.90
C LEU A 277 -4.27 0.66 2.99
N TYR A 278 -4.68 1.09 4.18
CA TYR A 278 -5.45 2.32 4.35
C TYR A 278 -4.65 3.57 3.94
N GLU A 279 -5.09 4.23 2.85
CA GLU A 279 -4.39 5.38 2.28
C GLU A 279 -4.76 6.72 2.94
N GLY A 280 -5.80 6.76 3.78
CA GLY A 280 -6.41 8.01 4.30
C GLY A 280 -7.38 8.68 3.33
N SER A 281 -7.53 8.13 2.13
CA SER A 281 -8.50 8.54 1.12
C SER A 281 -9.20 7.32 0.54
N LEU A 282 -10.47 7.48 0.19
CA LEU A 282 -11.25 6.48 -0.54
C LEU A 282 -11.39 6.90 -2.00
N PHE A 283 -11.56 5.89 -2.86
CA PHE A 283 -11.80 6.08 -4.28
C PHE A 283 -13.13 5.44 -4.63
N TYR A 284 -14.09 6.28 -5.00
CA TYR A 284 -15.44 5.90 -5.35
C TYR A 284 -15.57 5.90 -6.87
N MET A 285 -15.89 4.74 -7.44
CA MET A 285 -15.96 4.53 -8.89
C MET A 285 -17.29 3.92 -9.30
N PRO A 286 -18.39 4.68 -9.24
CA PRO A 286 -19.65 4.17 -9.72
C PRO A 286 -19.71 4.14 -11.25
N VAL A 287 -20.52 3.24 -11.77
CA VAL A 287 -20.86 3.16 -13.20
C VAL A 287 -22.37 3.32 -13.35
N THR A 288 -22.80 4.14 -14.31
CA THR A 288 -24.21 4.30 -14.67
C THR A 288 -24.54 3.61 -15.99
N VAL A 289 -25.78 3.75 -16.45
CA VAL A 289 -26.22 3.24 -17.74
C VAL A 289 -25.41 3.86 -18.89
N PRO A 290 -25.06 3.08 -19.94
CA PRO A 290 -24.37 3.60 -21.11
C PRO A 290 -25.13 4.75 -21.78
N ALA A 291 -24.38 5.60 -22.48
CA ALA A 291 -24.91 6.71 -23.29
C ALA A 291 -25.75 7.75 -22.52
N ALA A 292 -25.52 7.91 -21.22
CA ALA A 292 -26.08 9.02 -20.44
C ALA A 292 -25.58 10.37 -20.99
N GLY A 293 -26.51 11.31 -21.20
CA GLY A 293 -26.16 12.65 -21.69
C GLY A 293 -25.31 13.43 -20.68
N ILE A 294 -24.37 14.26 -21.17
CA ILE A 294 -23.43 15.04 -20.34
C ILE A 294 -24.13 15.85 -19.25
N SER A 295 -25.31 16.41 -19.53
CA SER A 295 -26.10 17.17 -18.56
C SER A 295 -26.55 16.31 -17.37
N GLU A 296 -27.02 15.08 -17.62
CA GLU A 296 -27.47 14.18 -16.56
C GLU A 296 -26.28 13.60 -15.81
N VAL A 297 -25.20 13.24 -16.50
CA VAL A 297 -23.92 12.85 -15.88
C VAL A 297 -23.41 13.93 -14.94
N THR A 298 -23.43 15.19 -15.37
CA THR A 298 -23.00 16.33 -14.53
C THR A 298 -23.90 16.50 -13.30
N LYS A 299 -25.21 16.29 -13.46
CA LYS A 299 -26.18 16.36 -12.36
C LYS A 299 -25.97 15.23 -11.36
N LEU A 300 -25.78 14.00 -11.84
CA LEU A 300 -25.47 12.83 -11.02
C LEU A 300 -24.18 13.03 -10.23
N LEU A 301 -23.10 13.46 -10.88
CA LEU A 301 -21.82 13.75 -10.23
C LEU A 301 -21.98 14.77 -9.10
N LYS A 302 -22.62 15.92 -9.37
CA LYS A 302 -22.85 16.96 -8.37
C LYS A 302 -23.72 16.49 -7.22
N MET A 303 -24.70 15.61 -7.49
CA MET A 303 -25.56 15.04 -6.47
C MET A 303 -24.77 14.08 -5.57
N GLN A 304 -24.00 13.16 -6.16
CA GLN A 304 -23.14 12.22 -5.43
C GLN A 304 -22.12 12.95 -4.56
N ASP A 305 -21.44 13.95 -5.11
CA ASP A 305 -20.43 14.72 -4.38
C ASP A 305 -21.04 15.48 -3.17
N LYS A 306 -22.24 16.05 -3.34
CA LYS A 306 -22.97 16.70 -2.25
C LYS A 306 -23.37 15.73 -1.15
N LEU A 307 -23.84 14.54 -1.52
CA LEU A 307 -24.23 13.50 -0.56
C LEU A 307 -23.02 13.00 0.23
N LEU A 308 -21.90 12.77 -0.44
CA LEU A 308 -20.65 12.38 0.21
C LEU A 308 -20.14 13.47 1.19
N MET A 309 -20.25 14.74 0.82
CA MET A 309 -19.82 15.86 1.65
C MET A 309 -20.70 16.07 2.91
N GLN A 310 -21.88 15.45 2.99
CA GLN A 310 -22.72 15.49 4.20
C GLN A 310 -22.16 14.58 5.32
N ILE A 311 -21.29 13.63 5.00
CA ILE A 311 -20.70 12.71 5.97
C ILE A 311 -19.63 13.45 6.78
N PRO A 312 -19.72 13.49 8.13
CA PRO A 312 -18.82 14.29 8.97
C PRO A 312 -17.33 13.97 8.81
N GLU A 313 -16.97 12.72 8.53
CA GLU A 313 -15.60 12.25 8.35
C GLU A 313 -14.98 12.65 7.01
N VAL A 314 -15.79 13.11 6.04
CA VAL A 314 -15.29 13.52 4.73
C VAL A 314 -14.77 14.96 4.81
N ALA A 315 -13.51 15.16 4.46
CA ALA A 315 -12.87 16.49 4.41
C ALA A 315 -13.07 17.17 3.06
N GLN A 316 -13.00 16.40 1.98
CA GLN A 316 -13.10 16.90 0.61
C GLN A 316 -13.57 15.80 -0.34
N VAL A 317 -14.35 16.19 -1.33
CA VAL A 317 -14.79 15.33 -2.42
C VAL A 317 -14.40 15.97 -3.75
N PHE A 318 -13.72 15.21 -4.59
CA PHE A 318 -13.35 15.63 -5.94
C PHE A 318 -13.83 14.61 -6.96
N GLY A 319 -15.04 14.84 -7.48
CA GLY A 319 -15.65 14.02 -8.52
C GLY A 319 -15.16 14.36 -9.92
N LYS A 320 -14.92 13.33 -10.71
CA LYS A 320 -14.66 13.42 -12.16
C LYS A 320 -15.61 12.47 -12.88
N ALA A 321 -16.27 12.94 -13.93
CA ALA A 321 -16.98 12.09 -14.88
C ALA A 321 -16.21 12.04 -16.20
N GLY A 322 -16.06 10.86 -16.79
CA GLY A 322 -15.22 10.69 -17.97
C GLY A 322 -13.74 10.86 -17.66
N ARG A 323 -13.00 11.35 -18.66
CA ARG A 323 -11.53 11.40 -18.64
C ARG A 323 -10.98 12.81 -18.47
N ALA A 324 -9.79 12.88 -17.85
CA ALA A 324 -8.89 14.01 -18.01
C ALA A 324 -8.24 14.00 -19.40
N ASP A 325 -7.68 15.13 -19.82
CA ASP A 325 -6.96 15.26 -21.10
C ASP A 325 -5.57 14.63 -21.02
N THR A 326 -5.56 13.30 -20.94
CA THR A 326 -4.35 12.46 -20.86
C THR A 326 -4.64 11.07 -21.41
N ALA A 327 -3.66 10.47 -22.07
CA ALA A 327 -3.76 9.09 -22.56
C ALA A 327 -3.85 8.05 -21.44
N THR A 328 -3.51 8.42 -20.20
CA THR A 328 -3.55 7.52 -19.03
C THR A 328 -4.96 7.32 -18.48
N ASP A 329 -5.95 8.05 -18.98
CA ASP A 329 -7.32 8.06 -18.47
C ASP A 329 -8.32 7.77 -19.61
N PRO A 330 -8.68 6.50 -19.82
CA PRO A 330 -9.62 6.11 -20.88
C PRO A 330 -11.08 6.09 -20.41
N ALA A 331 -11.41 6.76 -19.30
CA ALA A 331 -12.73 6.71 -18.68
C ALA A 331 -13.83 7.29 -19.61
N PRO A 332 -14.92 6.54 -19.89
CA PRO A 332 -16.07 7.06 -20.62
C PRO A 332 -16.97 7.92 -19.71
N LEU A 333 -17.90 8.68 -20.29
CA LEU A 333 -18.69 9.68 -19.55
C LEU A 333 -19.63 9.08 -18.49
N GLU A 334 -20.12 7.86 -18.71
CA GLU A 334 -20.93 7.09 -17.77
C GLU A 334 -20.15 6.54 -16.57
N MET A 335 -18.83 6.70 -16.58
CA MET A 335 -17.94 6.27 -15.50
C MET A 335 -17.51 7.49 -14.69
N PHE A 336 -17.70 7.39 -13.38
CA PHE A 336 -17.25 8.41 -12.44
C PHE A 336 -16.04 7.91 -11.67
N GLU A 337 -15.15 8.82 -11.34
CA GLU A 337 -14.02 8.61 -10.46
C GLU A 337 -13.98 9.76 -9.47
N THR A 338 -14.38 9.48 -8.23
CA THR A 338 -14.42 10.46 -7.16
C THR A 338 -13.37 10.12 -6.12
N VAL A 339 -12.44 11.06 -5.90
CA VAL A 339 -11.48 10.98 -4.79
C VAL A 339 -12.12 11.59 -3.54
N ILE A 340 -12.22 10.80 -2.48
CA ILE A 340 -12.80 11.19 -1.20
C ILE A 340 -11.66 11.27 -0.18
N THR A 341 -11.29 12.47 0.22
CA THR A 341 -10.28 12.69 1.25
C THR A 341 -10.96 12.70 2.61
N LEU A 342 -10.51 11.83 3.51
CA LEU A 342 -11.06 11.71 4.85
C LEU A 342 -10.31 12.63 5.82
N LYS A 343 -11.01 13.08 6.86
CA LYS A 343 -10.40 13.74 8.02
C LYS A 343 -9.49 12.76 8.77
N PRO A 344 -8.54 13.25 9.58
CA PRO A 344 -7.77 12.40 10.50
C PRO A 344 -8.69 11.54 11.37
N GLU A 345 -8.30 10.28 11.62
CA GLU A 345 -9.11 9.30 12.37
C GLU A 345 -9.49 9.78 13.78
N ALA A 346 -8.68 10.66 14.38
CA ALA A 346 -8.95 11.26 15.68
C ALA A 346 -10.18 12.18 15.70
N GLU A 347 -10.64 12.66 14.54
CA GLU A 347 -11.81 13.52 14.39
C GLU A 347 -13.08 12.74 14.04
N TRP A 348 -12.99 11.41 13.96
CA TRP A 348 -14.13 10.57 13.56
C TRP A 348 -15.12 10.37 14.70
N ARG A 349 -16.37 10.05 14.34
CA ARG A 349 -17.37 9.65 15.32
C ARG A 349 -16.88 8.43 16.13
N PRO A 350 -17.18 8.35 17.44
CA PRO A 350 -16.77 7.22 18.27
C PRO A 350 -17.24 5.87 17.70
N GLY A 351 -16.33 4.90 17.61
CA GLY A 351 -16.60 3.56 17.08
C GLY A 351 -16.67 3.46 15.56
N MET A 352 -16.45 4.57 14.83
CA MET A 352 -16.45 4.57 13.38
C MET A 352 -15.22 3.86 12.81
N THR A 353 -15.42 3.08 11.76
CA THR A 353 -14.36 2.35 11.06
C THR A 353 -14.44 2.63 9.56
N VAL A 354 -13.37 2.36 8.83
CA VAL A 354 -13.36 2.55 7.36
C VAL A 354 -14.44 1.72 6.67
N GLU A 355 -14.67 0.48 7.12
CA GLU A 355 -15.76 -0.35 6.58
C GLU A 355 -17.14 0.18 6.97
N GLY A 356 -17.30 0.71 8.18
CA GLY A 356 -18.51 1.43 8.59
C GLY A 356 -18.80 2.64 7.69
N LEU A 357 -17.78 3.46 7.41
CA LEU A 357 -17.89 4.60 6.50
C LEU A 357 -18.27 4.18 5.09
N LYS A 358 -17.65 3.13 4.54
CA LYS A 358 -18.02 2.60 3.21
C LYS A 358 -19.47 2.12 3.18
N ASN A 359 -19.97 1.51 4.25
CA ASN A 359 -21.35 1.07 4.33
C ASN A 359 -22.32 2.26 4.37
N GLU A 360 -22.06 3.26 5.21
CA GLU A 360 -22.85 4.49 5.28
C GLU A 360 -22.83 5.26 3.96
N MET A 361 -21.66 5.38 3.32
CA MET A 361 -21.53 5.95 1.98
C MET A 361 -22.36 5.17 0.95
N ASN A 362 -22.30 3.84 0.98
CA ASN A 362 -23.05 3.00 0.06
C ASN A 362 -24.57 3.15 0.24
N GLU A 363 -25.05 3.22 1.48
CA GLU A 363 -26.47 3.43 1.79
C GLU A 363 -26.97 4.77 1.24
N ILE A 364 -26.27 5.87 1.53
CA ILE A 364 -26.63 7.22 1.07
C ILE A 364 -26.54 7.35 -0.46
N LEU A 365 -25.61 6.62 -1.09
CA LEU A 365 -25.40 6.64 -2.54
C LEU A 365 -26.22 5.58 -3.30
N THR A 366 -27.28 5.04 -2.70
CA THR A 366 -28.19 4.12 -3.39
C THR A 366 -29.06 4.89 -4.39
N ILE A 367 -28.53 5.09 -5.60
CA ILE A 367 -29.18 5.82 -6.69
C ILE A 367 -29.64 4.82 -7.75
N PRO A 368 -30.90 4.86 -8.22
CA PRO A 368 -31.37 3.99 -9.28
C PRO A 368 -30.49 4.09 -10.55
N GLY A 369 -30.07 2.94 -11.07
CA GLY A 369 -29.24 2.86 -12.28
C GLY A 369 -27.75 3.13 -12.06
N VAL A 370 -27.30 3.30 -10.81
CA VAL A 370 -25.88 3.50 -10.46
C VAL A 370 -25.37 2.32 -9.65
N ALA A 371 -24.30 1.68 -10.11
CA ALA A 371 -23.63 0.61 -9.39
C ALA A 371 -22.42 1.14 -8.62
N ASN A 372 -22.49 1.12 -7.29
CA ASN A 372 -21.47 1.67 -6.41
C ASN A 372 -20.25 0.74 -6.28
N SER A 373 -19.05 1.32 -6.23
CA SER A 373 -17.81 0.60 -5.94
C SER A 373 -16.85 1.50 -5.17
N PHE A 374 -16.27 0.95 -4.09
CA PHE A 374 -15.34 1.66 -3.22
C PHE A 374 -14.02 0.91 -3.10
N THR A 375 -12.93 1.64 -3.23
CA THR A 375 -11.56 1.13 -3.04
C THR A 375 -10.67 2.29 -2.57
N MET A 376 -9.37 2.20 -2.77
CA MET A 376 -8.40 3.23 -2.43
C MET A 376 -7.61 3.63 -3.69
N PRO A 377 -7.18 4.90 -3.83
CA PRO A 377 -6.63 5.38 -5.09
C PRO A 377 -5.41 4.59 -5.62
N ILE A 378 -4.40 4.33 -4.78
CA ILE A 378 -3.19 3.60 -5.21
C ILE A 378 -3.55 2.15 -5.51
N LYS A 379 -4.33 1.50 -4.64
CA LYS A 379 -4.79 0.12 -4.86
C LYS A 379 -5.56 -0.02 -6.17
N ALA A 380 -6.54 0.85 -6.42
CA ALA A 380 -7.35 0.84 -7.64
C ALA A 380 -6.49 0.93 -8.90
N ARG A 381 -5.53 1.86 -8.92
CA ARG A 381 -4.65 2.04 -10.08
C ARG A 381 -3.73 0.85 -10.30
N ILE A 382 -3.27 0.19 -9.23
CA ILE A 382 -2.48 -1.04 -9.33
C ILE A 382 -3.34 -2.18 -9.88
N ASP A 383 -4.53 -2.40 -9.34
CA ASP A 383 -5.42 -3.49 -9.72
C ASP A 383 -5.88 -3.34 -11.19
N MET A 384 -6.23 -2.11 -11.60
CA MET A 384 -6.58 -1.76 -12.98
C MET A 384 -5.41 -1.97 -13.94
N LEU A 385 -4.19 -1.57 -13.56
CA LEU A 385 -3.01 -1.77 -14.41
C LEU A 385 -2.64 -3.26 -14.54
N ALA A 386 -2.84 -4.03 -13.47
CA ALA A 386 -2.48 -5.45 -13.44
C ALA A 386 -3.50 -6.34 -14.16
N THR A 387 -4.79 -6.06 -13.99
CA THR A 387 -5.88 -6.95 -14.44
C THR A 387 -6.84 -6.30 -15.41
N GLY A 388 -6.89 -4.96 -15.48
CA GLY A 388 -7.93 -4.20 -16.19
C GLY A 388 -9.25 -4.07 -15.41
N ILE A 389 -9.37 -4.73 -14.25
CA ILE A 389 -10.58 -4.75 -13.43
C ILE A 389 -10.45 -3.72 -12.31
N ARG A 390 -11.55 -3.02 -12.01
CA ARG A 390 -11.60 -1.91 -11.03
C ARG A 390 -12.01 -2.37 -9.63
N THR A 391 -12.64 -3.53 -9.55
CA THR A 391 -13.14 -4.16 -8.32
C THR A 391 -12.19 -5.28 -7.88
N PRO A 392 -12.17 -5.64 -6.57
CA PRO A 392 -11.35 -6.74 -6.07
C PRO A 392 -11.66 -8.10 -6.71
N VAL A 393 -12.92 -8.30 -7.12
CA VAL A 393 -13.39 -9.47 -7.84
C VAL A 393 -14.00 -9.01 -9.14
N GLY A 394 -13.59 -9.62 -10.26
CA GLY A 394 -14.26 -9.41 -11.53
C GLY A 394 -14.17 -10.65 -12.42
N ILE A 395 -15.16 -10.78 -13.28
CA ILE A 395 -15.34 -11.93 -14.16
C ILE A 395 -15.21 -11.43 -15.59
N LYS A 396 -14.34 -12.07 -16.38
CA LYS A 396 -14.15 -11.76 -17.79
C LYS A 396 -14.85 -12.81 -18.64
N VAL A 397 -15.93 -12.39 -19.31
CA VAL A 397 -16.59 -13.20 -20.33
C VAL A 397 -15.94 -12.87 -21.67
N MET A 398 -15.39 -13.88 -22.35
CA MET A 398 -14.68 -13.71 -23.61
C MET A 398 -15.33 -14.59 -24.68
N GLY A 399 -15.55 -14.02 -25.87
CA GLY A 399 -16.17 -14.73 -26.98
C GLY A 399 -16.11 -13.90 -28.26
N PRO A 400 -16.39 -14.52 -29.42
CA PRO A 400 -16.36 -13.84 -30.71
C PRO A 400 -17.61 -13.00 -31.01
N LYS A 401 -18.72 -13.21 -30.30
CA LYS A 401 -20.01 -12.54 -30.52
C LYS A 401 -20.38 -11.66 -29.33
N LEU A 402 -20.62 -10.38 -29.58
CA LEU A 402 -20.91 -9.39 -28.53
C LEU A 402 -22.25 -9.66 -27.85
N GLU A 403 -23.26 -10.08 -28.61
CA GLU A 403 -24.60 -10.36 -28.11
C GLU A 403 -24.59 -11.53 -27.11
N GLU A 404 -23.75 -12.54 -27.37
CA GLU A 404 -23.61 -13.70 -26.48
C GLU A 404 -22.84 -13.35 -25.21
N ILE A 405 -21.79 -12.53 -25.31
CA ILE A 405 -21.04 -12.02 -24.16
C ILE A 405 -21.96 -11.21 -23.25
N GLU A 406 -22.78 -10.32 -23.82
CA GLU A 406 -23.71 -9.47 -23.07
C GLU A 406 -24.80 -10.31 -22.39
N ARG A 407 -25.40 -11.28 -23.10
CA ARG A 407 -26.39 -12.21 -22.52
C ARG A 407 -25.82 -12.93 -21.29
N ILE A 408 -24.63 -13.52 -21.42
CA ILE A 408 -23.97 -14.23 -20.32
C ILE A 408 -23.62 -13.27 -19.17
N GLY A 409 -23.16 -12.05 -19.49
CA GLY A 409 -22.86 -11.02 -18.49
C GLY A 409 -24.09 -10.65 -17.66
N LEU A 410 -25.24 -10.44 -18.28
CA LEU A 410 -26.50 -10.12 -17.60
C LEU A 410 -27.02 -11.27 -16.74
N GLU A 411 -26.93 -12.52 -17.23
CA GLU A 411 -27.27 -13.72 -16.45
C GLU A 411 -26.38 -13.84 -15.20
N LEU A 412 -25.07 -13.59 -15.35
CA LEU A 412 -24.14 -13.58 -14.22
C LEU A 412 -24.44 -12.43 -13.24
N GLU A 413 -24.79 -11.24 -13.74
CA GLU A 413 -25.16 -10.10 -12.88
C GLU A 413 -26.33 -10.44 -11.96
N GLU A 414 -27.37 -11.11 -12.48
CA GLU A 414 -28.53 -11.53 -11.70
C GLU A 414 -28.18 -12.61 -10.67
N LEU A 415 -27.45 -13.65 -11.09
CA LEU A 415 -27.05 -14.75 -10.20
C LEU A 415 -26.12 -14.29 -9.07
N LEU A 416 -25.24 -13.32 -9.32
CA LEU A 416 -24.25 -12.86 -8.34
C LEU A 416 -24.83 -11.97 -7.26
N ARG A 417 -26.01 -11.34 -7.48
CA ARG A 417 -26.68 -10.50 -6.48
C ARG A 417 -27.05 -11.28 -5.21
N ASP A 418 -27.39 -12.56 -5.36
CA ASP A 418 -27.81 -13.42 -4.25
C ASP A 418 -26.64 -14.11 -3.53
N VAL A 419 -25.41 -13.95 -4.04
CA VAL A 419 -24.23 -14.57 -3.42
C VAL A 419 -23.86 -13.83 -2.13
N PRO A 420 -23.70 -14.53 -0.99
CA PRO A 420 -23.29 -13.89 0.26
C PRO A 420 -21.96 -13.14 0.12
N GLY A 421 -21.96 -11.86 0.50
CA GLY A 421 -20.78 -10.98 0.41
C GLY A 421 -20.75 -10.09 -0.83
N THR A 422 -21.67 -10.25 -1.79
CA THR A 422 -21.82 -9.32 -2.91
C THR A 422 -22.49 -8.03 -2.44
N ARG A 423 -21.80 -6.89 -2.57
CA ARG A 423 -22.41 -5.55 -2.33
C ARG A 423 -23.13 -5.02 -3.57
N SER A 424 -22.48 -5.15 -4.73
CA SER A 424 -22.98 -4.73 -6.03
C SER A 424 -22.39 -5.64 -7.09
N ALA A 425 -23.16 -5.93 -8.13
CA ALA A 425 -22.72 -6.63 -9.33
C ALA A 425 -23.16 -5.82 -10.54
N TYR A 426 -22.27 -5.63 -11.51
CA TYR A 426 -22.54 -4.87 -12.73
C TYR A 426 -21.81 -5.54 -13.89
N ALA A 427 -22.55 -5.93 -14.92
CA ALA A 427 -22.00 -6.37 -16.19
C ALA A 427 -21.94 -5.18 -17.17
N GLU A 428 -20.78 -4.89 -17.75
CA GLU A 428 -20.71 -3.86 -18.80
C GLU A 428 -21.56 -4.29 -20.00
N ARG A 429 -22.37 -3.36 -20.52
CA ARG A 429 -23.19 -3.61 -21.71
C ARG A 429 -22.43 -3.13 -22.94
N LEU A 430 -22.22 -4.02 -23.91
CA LEU A 430 -21.30 -3.80 -25.04
C LEU A 430 -22.03 -3.34 -26.30
N THR A 431 -23.31 -3.71 -26.45
CA THR A 431 -24.12 -3.38 -27.62
C THR A 431 -24.99 -2.14 -27.43
N THR A 432 -24.94 -1.51 -26.25
CA THR A 432 -25.79 -0.37 -25.90
C THR A 432 -25.11 0.95 -26.23
N GLY A 433 -25.50 1.54 -27.37
CA GLY A 433 -25.13 2.90 -27.75
C GLY A 433 -26.24 3.48 -28.61
N TYR A 434 -26.60 4.73 -28.37
CA TYR A 434 -27.58 5.42 -29.21
C TYR A 434 -26.86 6.07 -30.39
N PHE A 435 -27.20 5.63 -31.60
CA PHE A 435 -26.64 6.17 -32.84
C PHE A 435 -27.75 6.83 -33.66
N ILE A 436 -27.37 7.90 -34.37
CA ILE A 436 -28.20 8.50 -35.42
C ILE A 436 -27.48 8.20 -36.74
N ASP A 437 -28.00 7.24 -37.49
CA ASP A 437 -27.42 6.82 -38.75
C ASP A 437 -27.97 7.67 -39.91
N ILE A 438 -27.11 8.54 -40.44
CA ILE A 438 -27.42 9.32 -41.65
C ILE A 438 -26.95 8.51 -42.87
N VAL A 439 -27.85 7.71 -43.42
CA VAL A 439 -27.54 6.83 -44.56
C VAL A 439 -27.66 7.59 -45.88
N VAL A 440 -26.51 7.92 -46.47
CA VAL A 440 -26.44 8.64 -47.75
C VAL A 440 -26.89 7.75 -48.91
N ARG A 441 -28.00 8.12 -49.55
CA ARG A 441 -28.52 7.45 -50.75
C ARG A 441 -27.75 7.89 -52.00
N ARG A 442 -26.77 7.08 -52.41
CA ARG A 442 -25.87 7.36 -53.54
C ARG A 442 -26.58 7.76 -54.83
N GLU A 443 -27.66 7.07 -55.18
CA GLU A 443 -28.44 7.36 -56.39
C GLU A 443 -29.15 8.71 -56.33
N ALA A 444 -29.56 9.16 -55.13
CA ALA A 444 -30.24 10.44 -54.96
C ALA A 444 -29.24 11.60 -55.08
N ILE A 445 -28.09 11.50 -54.41
CA ILE A 445 -27.06 12.56 -54.44
C ILE A 445 -26.39 12.68 -55.81
N ALA A 446 -26.31 11.58 -56.57
CA ALA A 446 -25.79 11.59 -57.94
C ALA A 446 -26.62 12.47 -58.88
N ARG A 447 -27.94 12.57 -58.68
CA ARG A 447 -28.83 13.46 -59.47
C ARG A 447 -28.48 14.93 -59.28
N TYR A 448 -27.91 15.28 -58.14
CA TYR A 448 -27.47 16.63 -57.79
C TYR A 448 -25.97 16.85 -58.05
N GLY A 449 -25.27 15.88 -58.66
CA GLY A 449 -23.83 15.97 -58.94
C GLY A 449 -22.95 15.92 -57.68
N MET A 450 -23.47 15.42 -56.56
CA MET A 450 -22.77 15.42 -55.29
C MET A 450 -22.01 14.13 -55.01
N SER A 451 -20.87 14.25 -54.33
CA SER A 451 -20.13 13.12 -53.78
C SER A 451 -20.61 12.77 -52.37
N VAL A 452 -20.36 11.52 -51.93
CA VAL A 452 -20.62 11.10 -50.55
C VAL A 452 -19.77 11.91 -49.56
N GLU A 453 -18.56 12.28 -49.97
CA GLU A 453 -17.65 13.12 -49.18
C GLU A 453 -18.25 14.50 -48.91
N GLY A 454 -18.81 15.17 -49.93
CA GLY A 454 -19.43 16.49 -49.76
C GLY A 454 -20.61 16.47 -48.79
N VAL A 455 -21.43 15.40 -48.80
CA VAL A 455 -22.52 15.24 -47.82
C VAL A 455 -21.98 15.01 -46.41
N ASN A 456 -20.95 14.17 -46.27
CA ASN A 456 -20.32 13.91 -44.97
C ASN A 456 -19.63 15.14 -44.38
N GLU A 457 -19.03 15.99 -45.22
CA GLU A 457 -18.43 17.26 -44.79
C GLU A 457 -19.49 18.20 -44.18
N VAL A 458 -20.66 18.29 -44.81
CA VAL A 458 -21.81 19.04 -44.25
C VAL A 458 -22.26 18.45 -42.92
N ILE A 459 -22.36 17.12 -42.81
CA ILE A 459 -22.71 16.46 -41.55
C ILE A 459 -21.68 16.78 -40.44
N GLN A 460 -20.38 16.68 -40.74
CA GLN A 460 -19.32 16.93 -39.77
C GLN A 460 -19.26 18.39 -39.33
N THR A 461 -19.49 19.33 -40.23
CA THR A 461 -19.48 20.76 -39.94
C THR A 461 -20.81 21.21 -39.33
N ALA A 462 -21.92 21.11 -40.05
CA ALA A 462 -23.23 21.61 -39.62
C ALA A 462 -23.75 20.93 -38.34
N ILE A 463 -23.64 19.60 -38.24
CA ILE A 463 -24.15 18.83 -37.09
C ILE A 463 -23.05 18.59 -36.06
N GLY A 464 -21.90 18.06 -36.49
CA GLY A 464 -20.81 17.63 -35.62
C GLY A 464 -20.08 18.79 -34.92
N GLY A 465 -19.92 19.92 -35.60
CA GLY A 465 -19.11 21.03 -35.11
C GLY A 465 -17.62 20.75 -35.20
N MET A 466 -17.18 20.11 -36.28
CA MET A 466 -15.77 19.86 -36.57
C MET A 466 -14.95 21.15 -36.50
N ASN A 467 -13.77 21.07 -35.87
CA ASN A 467 -12.82 22.17 -35.83
C ASN A 467 -12.22 22.37 -37.23
N LEU A 468 -12.36 23.57 -37.78
CA LEU A 468 -11.89 23.93 -39.12
C LEU A 468 -10.48 24.51 -39.10
N THR A 469 -10.19 25.32 -38.09
CA THR A 469 -8.90 25.98 -37.92
C THR A 469 -8.65 26.26 -36.44
N VAL A 470 -7.51 26.86 -36.13
CA VAL A 470 -7.16 27.30 -34.77
C VAL A 470 -6.74 28.76 -34.79
N THR A 471 -7.20 29.55 -33.82
CA THR A 471 -6.64 30.88 -33.60
C THR A 471 -5.28 30.77 -32.89
N VAL A 472 -4.43 31.76 -33.13
CA VAL A 472 -3.09 31.85 -32.57
C VAL A 472 -3.02 33.10 -31.70
N GLU A 473 -3.14 32.91 -30.38
CA GLU A 473 -3.19 33.99 -29.39
C GLU A 473 -1.97 33.87 -28.46
N GLY A 474 -0.82 34.33 -28.97
CA GLY A 474 0.47 34.11 -28.32
C GLY A 474 0.85 32.63 -28.28
N ARG A 475 0.96 32.08 -27.07
CA ARG A 475 1.25 30.65 -26.84
C ARG A 475 -0.01 29.78 -26.85
N GLU A 476 -1.19 30.41 -26.74
CA GLU A 476 -2.47 29.71 -26.69
C GLU A 476 -2.96 29.39 -28.11
N ARG A 477 -3.78 28.34 -28.20
CA ARG A 477 -4.38 27.85 -29.43
C ARG A 477 -5.82 27.50 -29.13
N TYR A 478 -6.76 28.17 -29.78
CA TYR A 478 -8.18 27.92 -29.60
C TYR A 478 -8.79 27.37 -30.89
N PRO A 479 -9.55 26.26 -30.84
CA PRO A 479 -10.21 25.74 -32.03
C PRO A 479 -11.34 26.67 -32.49
N VAL A 480 -11.45 26.84 -33.81
CA VAL A 480 -12.57 27.52 -34.48
C VAL A 480 -13.37 26.45 -35.20
N ASN A 481 -14.66 26.36 -34.88
CA ASN A 481 -15.61 25.50 -35.59
C ASN A 481 -16.76 26.32 -36.15
N ILE A 482 -17.39 25.77 -37.19
CA ILE A 482 -18.67 26.24 -37.71
C ILE A 482 -19.67 25.13 -37.43
N ARG A 483 -20.84 25.50 -36.92
CA ARG A 483 -21.91 24.56 -36.57
C ARG A 483 -23.26 25.25 -36.68
N TYR A 484 -24.29 24.52 -37.08
CA TYR A 484 -25.66 25.04 -37.05
C TYR A 484 -26.10 25.31 -35.62
N ALA A 485 -26.95 26.33 -35.47
CA ALA A 485 -27.62 26.60 -34.20
C ALA A 485 -28.39 25.36 -33.74
N ARG A 486 -28.49 25.18 -32.42
CA ARG A 486 -29.01 23.95 -31.81
C ARG A 486 -30.40 23.58 -32.33
N ASP A 487 -31.26 24.57 -32.57
CA ASP A 487 -32.65 24.41 -32.99
C ASP A 487 -32.80 23.74 -34.37
N PHE A 488 -31.77 23.78 -35.23
CA PHE A 488 -31.77 23.11 -36.53
C PHE A 488 -31.26 21.67 -36.47
N ARG A 489 -30.92 21.16 -35.29
CA ARG A 489 -30.30 19.84 -35.11
C ARG A 489 -30.67 19.18 -33.78
N ASP A 490 -31.77 19.61 -33.16
CA ASP A 490 -32.19 19.06 -31.86
C ASP A 490 -33.04 17.79 -32.00
N ASN A 491 -33.65 17.56 -33.16
CA ASN A 491 -34.57 16.47 -33.44
C ASN A 491 -34.42 15.95 -34.87
N PHE A 492 -35.01 14.78 -35.13
CA PHE A 492 -34.91 14.10 -36.43
C PHE A 492 -35.53 14.90 -37.59
N ASP A 493 -36.65 15.60 -37.36
CA ASP A 493 -37.30 16.39 -38.42
C ASP A 493 -36.43 17.56 -38.87
N GLN A 494 -35.70 18.19 -37.94
CA GLN A 494 -34.78 19.28 -38.24
C GLN A 494 -33.51 18.75 -38.90
N LEU A 495 -32.96 17.63 -38.42
CA LEU A 495 -31.82 16.96 -39.06
C LEU A 495 -32.12 16.57 -40.51
N ALA A 496 -33.35 16.13 -40.80
CA ALA A 496 -33.81 15.78 -42.14
C ALA A 496 -34.04 16.98 -43.08
N ARG A 497 -33.96 18.21 -42.56
CA ARG A 497 -34.12 19.47 -43.32
C ARG A 497 -32.82 20.25 -43.45
N ILE A 498 -31.70 19.66 -43.07
CA ILE A 498 -30.39 20.30 -43.17
C ILE A 498 -30.06 20.51 -44.64
N LEU A 499 -29.85 21.77 -45.01
CA LEU A 499 -29.57 22.13 -46.39
C LEU A 499 -28.17 21.69 -46.79
N VAL A 500 -28.09 21.03 -47.94
CA VAL A 500 -26.84 20.62 -48.55
C VAL A 500 -26.65 21.44 -49.83
N PRO A 501 -25.56 22.22 -49.95
CA PRO A 501 -25.34 23.07 -51.12
C PRO A 501 -25.05 22.20 -52.34
N VAL A 502 -25.76 22.42 -53.46
CA VAL A 502 -25.52 21.71 -54.73
C VAL A 502 -24.83 22.61 -55.75
N SER A 503 -23.91 22.03 -56.53
CA SER A 503 -23.07 22.75 -57.51
C SER A 503 -23.85 23.38 -58.67
N MET A 504 -25.11 23.00 -58.90
CA MET A 504 -26.01 23.60 -59.88
C MET A 504 -26.97 24.60 -59.22
N GLY A 505 -26.46 25.73 -58.69
CA GLY A 505 -27.22 26.96 -58.43
C GLY A 505 -28.46 26.89 -57.51
N GLY A 506 -28.63 25.84 -56.72
CA GLY A 506 -29.75 25.69 -55.78
C GLY A 506 -29.31 24.97 -54.50
N ASP A 507 -30.16 24.99 -53.48
CA ASP A 507 -29.99 24.20 -52.25
C ASP A 507 -30.91 22.97 -52.32
N ALA A 508 -30.41 21.79 -51.94
CA ALA A 508 -31.24 20.58 -51.80
C ALA A 508 -31.46 20.25 -50.32
N PRO A 509 -32.71 19.99 -49.88
CA PRO A 509 -33.00 19.53 -48.52
C PRO A 509 -32.63 18.06 -48.30
#